data_AF-V4L609-F1
#
_entry.id   AF-V4L609-F1
#
_cell.length_a   1.000
_cell.length_b   1.000
_cell.length_c   1.000
_cell.angle_alpha   90.00
_cell.angle_beta   90.00
_cell.angle_gamma   90.00
#
_symmetry.space_group_name_H-M   'P 1'
#
loop_
_entity.id
_entity.type
_entity.pdbx_description
1 polymer ?
#
loop_
_entity_poly.entity_id
_entity_poly.type
_entity_poly.pdbx_seq_one_letter_code
_entity_poly.pdbx_strand_id
1 'polypeptide(L)'
;SVLESHTSFTGRCLLHAKKKCEVNFEYMNYTVMTKGWKGPAFSAKECCSAFKEFACPYTNQFNDMNSDCAKTMFSYTNIYGNYPTGFFANECEETKDELVCPPPPPSSPSLNASTADSPLLDSSLC
;
A
#
# COMPACT_ATOMS: atom_id res chain seq x y z
N SER A 1 2.68 -54.58 28.69
CA SER A 1 3.64 -53.62 28.12
C SER A 1 3.03 -52.24 28.16
N VAL A 2 3.67 -51.32 28.87
CA VAL A 2 3.27 -49.92 29.00
C VAL A 2 3.74 -49.17 27.76
N LEU A 3 2.86 -48.46 27.06
CA LEU A 3 3.23 -47.53 25.99
C LEU A 3 3.25 -46.13 26.59
N GLU A 4 4.42 -45.69 27.05
CA GLU A 4 4.68 -44.28 27.33
C GLU A 4 4.77 -43.51 26.00
N SER A 5 3.71 -42.79 25.67
CA SER A 5 3.73 -41.81 24.57
C SER A 5 4.21 -40.47 25.12
N HIS A 6 5.52 -40.30 25.24
CA HIS A 6 6.13 -38.98 25.37
C HIS A 6 6.12 -38.30 24.01
N THR A 7 5.30 -37.26 23.86
CA THR A 7 5.58 -35.98 23.15
C THR A 7 4.26 -35.27 22.87
N SER A 8 3.66 -34.69 23.92
CA SER A 8 2.72 -33.58 23.71
C SER A 8 3.53 -32.39 23.20
N PHE A 9 3.65 -32.24 21.88
CA PHE A 9 4.12 -31.00 21.29
C PHE A 9 3.01 -29.95 21.48
N THR A 10 2.97 -29.31 22.65
CA THR A 10 2.22 -28.07 22.84
C THR A 10 2.97 -26.96 22.12
N GLY A 11 2.92 -26.99 20.79
CA GLY A 11 3.33 -25.87 19.96
C GLY A 11 2.35 -24.73 20.20
N ARG A 12 2.73 -23.75 21.01
CA ARG A 12 2.04 -22.46 21.04
C ARG A 12 2.26 -21.82 19.66
N CYS A 13 1.30 -21.94 18.75
CA CYS A 13 1.23 -21.06 17.59
C CYS A 13 1.01 -19.64 18.14
N LEU A 14 2.08 -18.85 18.22
CA LEU A 14 1.95 -17.42 18.48
C LEU A 14 1.14 -16.83 17.33
N LEU A 15 -0.12 -16.46 17.61
CA LEU A 15 -0.84 -15.53 16.76
C LEU A 15 -0.06 -14.21 16.87
N HIS A 16 0.93 -14.00 16.00
CA HIS A 16 1.61 -12.72 15.92
C HIS A 16 0.57 -11.70 15.50
N ALA A 17 0.04 -10.98 16.49
CA ALA A 17 -0.87 -9.89 16.28
C ALA A 17 -0.12 -8.82 15.47
N LYS A 18 -0.62 -8.57 14.26
CA LYS A 18 -0.11 -7.49 13.43
C LYS A 18 -0.37 -6.16 14.14
N LYS A 19 0.55 -5.22 14.01
CA LYS A 19 0.32 -3.85 14.50
C LYS A 19 -0.84 -3.23 13.71
N LYS A 20 -1.60 -2.38 14.39
CA LYS A 20 -2.67 -1.61 13.76
C LYS A 20 -2.07 -0.64 12.74
N CYS A 21 -2.75 -0.45 11.62
CA CYS A 21 -2.37 0.50 10.61
C CYS A 21 -2.44 1.93 11.14
N GLU A 22 -1.38 2.69 10.92
CA GLU A 22 -1.29 4.11 11.29
C GLU A 22 -2.07 4.99 10.30
N VAL A 23 -2.33 4.50 9.09
CA VAL A 23 -3.14 5.18 8.09
C VAL A 23 -4.62 4.91 8.35
N ASN A 24 -5.40 5.97 8.48
CA ASN A 24 -6.85 5.87 8.68
C ASN A 24 -7.59 5.73 7.34
N PHE A 25 -7.59 4.51 6.78
CA PHE A 25 -8.25 4.22 5.50
C PHE A 25 -9.77 4.41 5.51
N GLU A 26 -10.43 4.46 6.68
CA GLU A 26 -11.88 4.69 6.79
C GLU A 26 -12.30 6.04 6.22
N TYR A 27 -11.52 7.09 6.47
CA TYR A 27 -11.86 8.48 6.13
C TYR A 27 -11.14 8.99 4.87
N MET A 28 -10.63 8.07 4.05
CA MET A 28 -9.93 8.42 2.81
C MET A 28 -10.88 8.82 1.70
N ASN A 29 -10.36 9.56 0.72
CA ASN A 29 -11.11 9.93 -0.47
C ASN A 29 -11.07 8.80 -1.52
N TYR A 30 -12.13 7.99 -1.56
CA TYR A 30 -12.29 6.88 -2.52
C TYR A 30 -12.78 7.31 -3.91
N THR A 31 -12.88 8.61 -4.20
CA THR A 31 -13.43 9.10 -5.47
C THR A 31 -12.65 8.58 -6.70
N VAL A 32 -11.34 8.41 -6.57
CA VAL A 32 -10.49 7.85 -7.64
C VAL A 32 -10.90 6.41 -7.96
N MET A 33 -11.12 5.60 -6.91
CA MET A 33 -11.56 4.21 -7.02
C MET A 33 -12.98 4.13 -7.61
N THR A 34 -13.92 4.90 -7.08
CA THR A 34 -15.33 4.82 -7.51
C THR A 34 -15.56 5.37 -8.91
N LYS A 35 -14.78 6.37 -9.37
CA LYS A 35 -14.85 6.86 -10.77
C LYS A 35 -14.34 5.84 -11.78
N GLY A 36 -13.37 5.01 -11.40
CA GLY A 36 -12.81 3.97 -12.25
C GLY A 36 -13.75 2.77 -12.46
N TRP A 37 -14.63 2.50 -11.50
CA TRP A 37 -15.58 1.39 -11.56
C TRP A 37 -16.90 1.80 -12.23
N LYS A 38 -17.08 1.46 -13.51
CA LYS A 38 -18.28 1.78 -14.30
C LYS A 38 -19.03 0.54 -14.80
N GLY A 39 -19.73 -0.15 -13.90
CA GLY A 39 -20.75 -1.15 -14.28
C GLY A 39 -20.25 -2.35 -15.10
N PRO A 40 -21.14 -3.16 -15.70
CA PRO A 40 -20.83 -4.54 -16.11
C PRO A 40 -19.74 -4.72 -17.18
N ALA A 41 -19.27 -3.62 -17.80
CA ALA A 41 -18.13 -3.61 -18.71
C ALA A 41 -16.94 -2.93 -18.00
N PHE A 42 -16.29 -3.66 -17.10
CA PHE A 42 -15.09 -3.20 -16.41
C PHE A 42 -13.88 -3.29 -17.34
N SER A 43 -13.19 -2.18 -17.60
CA SER A 43 -11.84 -2.29 -18.14
C SER A 43 -10.88 -2.53 -16.96
N ALA A 44 -10.25 -3.71 -16.93
CA ALA A 44 -9.26 -4.06 -15.91
C ALA A 44 -8.18 -2.97 -15.80
N LYS A 45 -7.73 -2.45 -16.95
CA LYS A 45 -6.76 -1.37 -17.04
C LYS A 45 -7.15 -0.11 -16.27
N GLU A 46 -8.37 0.40 -16.44
CA GLU A 46 -8.80 1.61 -15.71
C GLU A 46 -8.91 1.35 -14.21
N CYS A 47 -9.39 0.17 -13.81
CA CYS A 47 -9.51 -0.21 -12.41
C CYS A 47 -8.14 -0.36 -11.74
N CYS A 48 -7.18 -0.98 -12.41
CA CYS A 48 -5.81 -1.12 -11.93
C CYS A 48 -5.09 0.23 -11.87
N SER A 49 -5.37 1.13 -12.82
CA SER A 49 -4.84 2.51 -12.79
C SER A 49 -5.39 3.30 -11.60
N ALA A 50 -6.69 3.22 -11.35
CA ALA A 50 -7.33 3.88 -10.20
C ALA A 50 -6.80 3.31 -8.87
N PHE A 51 -6.62 1.99 -8.79
CA PHE A 51 -6.02 1.33 -7.63
C PHE A 51 -4.59 1.83 -7.37
N LYS A 52 -3.76 1.95 -8.41
CA LYS A 52 -2.41 2.51 -8.27
C LYS A 52 -2.44 3.95 -7.78
N GLU A 53 -3.27 4.81 -8.36
CA GLU A 53 -3.38 6.20 -7.92
C GLU A 53 -3.78 6.31 -6.43
N PHE A 54 -4.65 5.42 -5.96
CA PHE A 54 -5.05 5.36 -4.56
C PHE A 54 -3.98 4.75 -3.63
N ALA A 55 -3.38 3.62 -3.99
CA ALA A 55 -2.53 2.83 -3.11
C ALA A 55 -1.07 3.27 -3.11
N CYS A 56 -0.55 3.79 -4.23
CA CYS A 56 0.87 4.11 -4.38
C CYS A 56 1.41 5.17 -3.40
N PRO A 57 0.63 6.17 -2.94
CA PRO A 57 1.09 7.07 -1.86
C PRO A 57 1.36 6.37 -0.52
N TYR A 58 0.89 5.13 -0.35
CA TYR A 58 0.93 4.39 0.91
C TYR A 58 1.71 3.08 0.82
N THR A 59 2.58 2.90 -0.18
CA THR A 59 3.33 1.63 -0.40
C THR A 59 4.10 1.16 0.83
N ASN A 60 4.73 2.08 1.57
CA ASN A 60 5.48 1.74 2.77
C ASN A 60 4.60 1.10 3.85
N GLN A 61 3.40 1.63 4.05
CA GLN A 61 2.45 1.10 5.04
C GLN A 61 1.72 -0.13 4.49
N PHE A 62 1.31 -0.08 3.22
CA PHE A 62 0.62 -1.18 2.54
C PHE A 62 1.48 -2.44 2.47
N ASN A 63 2.78 -2.31 2.16
CA ASN A 63 3.72 -3.44 2.06
C ASN A 63 4.31 -3.87 3.41
N ASP A 64 3.94 -3.23 4.53
CA ASP A 64 4.40 -3.63 5.86
C ASP A 64 3.71 -4.93 6.32
N MET A 65 4.40 -6.05 6.15
CA MET A 65 3.92 -7.38 6.53
C MET A 65 3.66 -7.54 8.04
N ASN A 66 4.26 -6.69 8.89
CA ASN A 66 4.03 -6.69 10.33
C ASN A 66 2.80 -5.88 10.74
N SER A 67 2.16 -5.17 9.80
CA SER A 67 0.93 -4.40 10.02
C SER A 67 -0.31 -5.07 9.42
N ASP A 68 -1.49 -4.59 9.82
CA ASP A 68 -2.77 -4.90 9.19
C ASP A 68 -3.18 -3.87 8.12
N CYS A 69 -2.27 -3.00 7.66
CA CYS A 69 -2.58 -1.94 6.69
C CYS A 69 -3.15 -2.47 5.37
N ALA A 70 -2.54 -3.49 4.76
CA ALA A 70 -3.06 -4.09 3.53
C ALA A 70 -4.50 -4.61 3.71
N LYS A 71 -4.75 -5.33 4.81
CA LYS A 71 -6.08 -5.87 5.13
C LYS A 71 -7.11 -4.74 5.31
N THR A 72 -6.73 -3.69 6.02
CA THR A 72 -7.59 -2.53 6.29
C THR A 72 -7.90 -1.78 4.99
N MET A 73 -6.89 -1.50 4.16
CA MET A 73 -7.03 -0.83 2.87
C MET A 73 -7.95 -1.59 1.92
N PHE A 74 -7.74 -2.91 1.75
CA PHE A 74 -8.59 -3.73 0.89
C PHE A 74 -10.04 -3.81 1.40
N SER A 75 -10.23 -3.85 2.73
CA SER A 75 -11.57 -3.90 3.33
C SER A 75 -12.39 -2.66 2.96
N TYR A 76 -11.85 -1.45 3.15
CA TYR A 76 -12.55 -0.22 2.78
C TYR A 76 -12.64 -0.02 1.27
N THR A 77 -11.62 -0.43 0.51
CA THR A 77 -11.69 -0.42 -0.97
C THR A 77 -12.87 -1.26 -1.47
N ASN A 78 -13.07 -2.45 -0.91
CA ASN A 78 -14.19 -3.33 -1.31
C ASN A 78 -15.54 -2.74 -0.90
N ILE A 79 -15.66 -2.14 0.29
CA ILE A 79 -16.91 -1.56 0.79
C ILE A 79 -17.31 -0.31 -0.01
N TYR A 80 -16.37 0.58 -0.35
CA TYR A 80 -16.67 1.82 -1.05
C TYR A 80 -16.69 1.70 -2.58
N GLY A 81 -15.90 0.77 -3.14
CA GLY A 81 -15.76 0.60 -4.57
C GLY A 81 -16.60 -0.51 -5.19
N ASN A 82 -17.27 -1.34 -4.37
CA ASN A 82 -18.03 -2.52 -4.81
C ASN A 82 -17.19 -3.52 -5.65
N TYR A 83 -15.87 -3.57 -5.42
CA TYR A 83 -14.98 -4.50 -6.09
C TYR A 83 -15.15 -5.93 -5.58
N PRO A 84 -15.15 -6.95 -6.47
CA PRO A 84 -15.08 -8.34 -6.06
C PRO A 84 -13.81 -8.63 -5.26
N THR A 85 -13.93 -9.49 -4.24
CA THR A 85 -12.76 -9.96 -3.49
C THR A 85 -11.74 -10.58 -4.44
N GLY A 86 -10.49 -10.14 -4.35
CA GLY A 86 -9.39 -10.65 -5.18
C GLY A 86 -9.29 -10.04 -6.58
N PHE A 87 -10.20 -9.13 -6.98
CA PHE A 87 -10.15 -8.49 -8.30
C PHE A 87 -8.78 -7.90 -8.62
N PHE A 88 -8.22 -7.07 -7.72
CA PHE A 88 -6.92 -6.44 -7.96
C PHE A 88 -5.76 -7.43 -8.01
N ALA A 89 -5.84 -8.53 -7.25
CA ALA A 89 -4.81 -9.56 -7.29
C ALA A 89 -4.86 -10.35 -8.60
N ASN A 90 -6.05 -10.59 -9.15
CA ASN A 90 -6.23 -11.39 -10.36
C ASN A 90 -6.05 -10.58 -11.66
N GLU A 91 -6.43 -9.30 -11.65
CA GLU A 91 -6.53 -8.47 -12.86
C GLU A 91 -5.40 -7.44 -13.00
N CYS A 92 -4.69 -7.11 -11.91
CA CYS A 92 -3.69 -6.04 -11.89
C CYS A 92 -2.23 -6.52 -11.78
N GLU A 93 -1.96 -7.77 -12.16
CA GLU A 93 -0.59 -8.29 -12.26
C GLU A 93 0.11 -7.66 -13.48
N GLU A 94 1.04 -6.73 -13.24
CA GLU A 94 1.87 -6.14 -14.32
C GLU A 94 3.20 -6.88 -14.50
N THR A 95 3.68 -7.51 -13.43
CA THR A 95 4.86 -8.40 -13.42
C THR A 95 4.54 -9.65 -12.60
N LYS A 96 5.43 -10.64 -12.63
CA LYS A 96 5.18 -12.00 -12.10
C LYS A 96 4.69 -12.04 -10.64
N ASP A 97 4.91 -11.00 -9.83
CA ASP A 97 4.41 -10.92 -8.46
C ASP A 97 4.16 -9.48 -7.93
N GLU A 98 4.28 -8.42 -8.76
CA GLU A 98 4.26 -7.04 -8.25
C GLU A 98 3.45 -6.04 -9.09
N LEU A 99 2.65 -5.25 -8.37
CA LEU A 99 2.05 -4.01 -8.86
C LEU A 99 3.08 -2.88 -8.74
N VAL A 100 3.51 -2.35 -9.89
CA VAL A 100 4.56 -1.31 -9.91
C VAL A 100 3.93 0.07 -9.77
N CYS A 101 4.31 0.77 -8.71
CA CYS A 101 3.94 2.17 -8.54
C CYS A 101 4.81 3.09 -9.40
N PRO A 102 4.24 4.11 -10.06
CA PRO A 102 5.04 5.10 -10.76
C PRO A 102 5.95 5.84 -9.77
N PRO A 103 7.12 6.33 -10.22
CA PRO A 103 7.97 7.15 -9.38
C PRO A 103 7.18 8.38 -8.90
N PRO A 104 7.42 8.85 -7.67
CA PRO A 104 6.79 10.06 -7.18
C PRO A 104 7.10 11.22 -8.15
N PRO A 105 6.17 12.17 -8.35
CA PRO A 105 6.43 13.31 -9.20
C PRO A 105 7.68 14.05 -8.70
N PRO A 106 8.53 14.59 -9.60
CA PRO A 106 9.67 15.39 -9.19
C PRO A 106 9.17 16.52 -8.29
N SER A 107 9.77 16.63 -7.11
CA SER A 107 9.44 17.70 -6.17
C SER A 107 9.63 19.03 -6.90
N SER A 108 8.55 19.79 -7.09
CA SER A 108 8.65 21.15 -7.62
C SER A 108 9.68 21.91 -6.78
N PRO A 109 10.69 22.57 -7.38
CA PRO A 109 11.60 23.39 -6.61
C PRO A 109 10.77 24.44 -5.87
N SER A 110 10.89 24.45 -4.54
CA SER A 110 10.30 25.48 -3.70
C SER A 110 10.82 26.82 -4.20
N LEU A 111 9.94 27.63 -4.79
CA LEU A 111 10.22 29.02 -5.14
C LEU A 111 10.26 29.84 -3.84
N ASN A 112 11.30 29.65 -3.04
CA ASN A 112 11.74 30.66 -2.10
C ASN A 112 12.90 31.42 -2.75
N ALA A 113 12.55 32.28 -3.68
CA ALA A 113 13.43 33.34 -4.14
C ALA A 113 13.49 34.42 -3.06
N SER A 114 14.40 34.25 -2.11
CA SER A 114 14.95 35.36 -1.33
C SER A 114 16.36 35.62 -1.87
N THR A 115 16.45 36.57 -2.79
CA THR A 115 17.70 37.25 -3.12
C THR A 115 18.31 37.83 -1.85
N ALA A 116 19.44 37.27 -1.42
CA ALA A 116 20.41 37.93 -0.57
C ALA A 116 21.81 37.61 -1.09
N ASP A 117 22.54 38.68 -1.26
CA ASP A 117 23.83 38.88 -1.90
C ASP A 117 25.00 38.30 -1.06
N SER A 118 25.84 37.47 -1.70
CA SER A 118 27.30 37.19 -1.51
C SER A 118 27.91 36.92 -0.10
N PRO A 119 29.16 36.40 0.04
CA PRO A 119 30.04 35.67 -0.89
C PRO A 119 30.52 34.29 -0.38
N LEU A 120 31.24 33.59 -1.27
CA LEU A 120 32.09 32.41 -1.12
C LEU A 120 32.74 32.18 0.26
N LEU A 121 32.62 30.94 0.77
CA LEU A 121 33.72 30.30 1.50
C LEU A 121 33.85 28.82 1.07
N ASP A 122 35.03 28.54 0.53
CA ASP A 122 35.63 27.24 0.22
C ASP A 122 35.73 26.35 1.47
N SER A 123 35.38 25.06 1.37
CA SER A 123 36.18 23.94 1.92
C SER A 123 35.47 22.58 1.80
N SER A 124 36.07 21.72 0.98
CA SER A 124 36.29 20.27 1.10
C SER A 124 35.46 19.37 2.03
N LEU A 125 34.97 18.29 1.42
CA LEU A 125 34.98 16.88 1.86
C LEU A 125 34.53 16.53 3.30
N CYS A 126 33.38 15.85 3.38
CA CYS A 126 33.23 14.57 4.07
C CYS A 126 32.05 13.79 3.46
#